data_AF-A0A7W1LXZ9-F1
#
_entry.id   AF-A0A7W1LXZ9-F1
#
_cell.length_a   1.000
_cell.length_b   1.000
_cell.length_c   1.000
_cell.angle_alpha   90.00
_cell.angle_beta   90.00
_cell.angle_gamma   90.00
#
_symmetry.space_group_name_H-M   'P 1'
#
loop_
_entity.id
_entity.type
_entity.pdbx_description
1 polymer ?
#
loop_
_entity_poly.entity_id
_entity_poly.type
_entity_poly.pdbx_seq_one_letter_code
_entity_poly.pdbx_strand_id
1 'polypeptide(L)'
;MGIRPKIFLIYLALGVVPVLVLIYVSNLNSVDVVEAMLRDDLERDAAAIARDVEARQREQEASLVALARSTSLRDYVQQGGKQQPGTPAQASLLLSEGVTPDASAVDTVPGDVRADVSAFIKNKYYASVTCLSVGRQVLFRVEPDVHLTENSSPRYQTRDFLSNGNADERVWSVAERVPLRAPLAREPRGMIVRYTIPIFTAEEGASAQRGALVADMKVDALFSESAGSLIEPAGTGGRTADVALPPRIIVALDSKGTIIYHSNDALRYQPVSSAMPSFKVVADRMLQASDDGGGGWAFYDSTGSRWLAVYRRL
;
A
#
# COMPACT_ATOMS: atom_id res chain seq x y z
N MET A 1 -4.26 -31.92 -74.58
CA MET A 1 -5.11 -32.53 -73.52
C MET A 1 -5.52 -31.43 -72.56
N GLY A 2 -6.72 -30.87 -72.71
CA GLY A 2 -7.23 -29.82 -71.83
C GLY A 2 -7.82 -30.44 -70.57
N ILE A 3 -7.20 -30.18 -69.42
CA ILE A 3 -7.77 -30.52 -68.12
C ILE A 3 -9.13 -29.83 -68.03
N ARG A 4 -10.21 -30.59 -67.86
CA ARG A 4 -11.56 -30.02 -67.77
C ARG A 4 -11.66 -29.24 -66.45
N PRO A 5 -11.75 -27.89 -66.49
CA PRO A 5 -11.68 -27.05 -65.29
C PRO A 5 -12.76 -27.38 -64.24
N LYS A 6 -13.89 -27.95 -64.69
CA LYS A 6 -14.98 -28.42 -63.81
C LYS A 6 -14.54 -29.55 -62.86
N ILE A 7 -13.67 -30.47 -63.30
CA ILE A 7 -13.22 -31.59 -62.48
C ILE A 7 -12.22 -31.10 -61.41
N PHE A 8 -11.31 -30.20 -61.79
CA PHE A 8 -10.38 -29.57 -60.85
C PHE A 8 -11.10 -28.78 -59.74
N LEU A 9 -12.16 -28.04 -60.09
CA LEU A 9 -12.92 -27.26 -59.13
C LEU A 9 -13.64 -28.13 -58.09
N ILE A 10 -14.14 -29.31 -58.49
CA ILE A 10 -14.75 -30.28 -57.58
C ILE A 10 -13.70 -30.84 -56.61
N TYR A 11 -12.52 -31.24 -57.09
CA TYR A 11 -11.45 -31.75 -56.21
C TYR A 11 -10.90 -30.67 -55.27
N LEU A 12 -10.77 -29.42 -55.74
CA LEU A 12 -10.38 -28.29 -54.89
C LEU A 12 -11.43 -28.04 -53.80
N ALA A 13 -12.72 -28.04 -54.16
CA ALA A 13 -13.82 -27.86 -53.21
C ALA A 13 -13.89 -29.00 -52.19
N LEU A 14 -13.71 -30.27 -52.59
CA LEU A 14 -13.76 -31.41 -51.67
C LEU A 14 -12.49 -31.60 -50.84
N GLY A 15 -11.32 -31.17 -51.34
CA GLY A 15 -10.04 -31.36 -50.67
C GLY A 15 -9.63 -30.17 -49.79
N VAL A 16 -9.69 -28.95 -50.34
CA VAL A 16 -9.15 -27.76 -49.68
C VAL A 16 -10.13 -27.17 -48.67
N VAL A 17 -11.43 -27.14 -49.00
CA VAL A 17 -12.45 -26.52 -48.12
C VAL A 17 -12.54 -27.24 -46.77
N PRO A 18 -12.61 -28.59 -46.68
CA PRO A 18 -12.67 -29.25 -45.37
C PRO A 18 -11.42 -29.03 -44.52
N VAL A 19 -10.24 -28.95 -45.15
CA VAL A 19 -8.99 -28.66 -44.44
C VAL A 19 -8.99 -27.22 -43.92
N LEU A 20 -9.42 -26.23 -44.72
CA LEU A 20 -9.55 -24.84 -44.27
C LEU A 20 -10.58 -24.70 -43.14
N VAL A 21 -11.70 -25.41 -43.22
CA VAL A 21 -12.71 -25.44 -42.15
C VAL A 21 -12.13 -26.06 -40.89
N LEU A 22 -11.38 -27.16 -40.99
CA LEU A 22 -10.75 -27.81 -39.85
C LEU A 22 -9.69 -26.91 -39.20
N ILE A 23 -8.85 -26.24 -40.00
CA ILE A 23 -7.89 -25.25 -39.51
C ILE A 23 -8.61 -24.09 -38.80
N TYR A 24 -9.70 -23.58 -39.38
CA TYR A 24 -10.47 -22.49 -38.79
C TYR A 24 -11.09 -22.91 -37.44
N VAL A 25 -11.76 -24.07 -37.39
CA VAL A 25 -12.36 -24.59 -36.15
C VAL A 25 -11.28 -24.89 -35.10
N SER A 26 -10.15 -25.47 -35.50
CA SER A 26 -9.02 -25.72 -34.58
C SER A 26 -8.45 -24.42 -34.01
N ASN A 27 -8.35 -23.36 -34.82
CA ASN A 27 -7.90 -22.05 -34.36
C ASN A 27 -8.89 -21.44 -33.37
N LEU A 28 -10.20 -21.52 -33.62
CA LEU A 28 -11.21 -21.03 -32.69
C LEU A 28 -11.14 -21.75 -31.34
N ASN A 29 -11.11 -23.09 -31.36
CA ASN A 29 -11.01 -23.89 -30.15
C ASN A 29 -9.69 -23.62 -29.41
N SER A 30 -8.58 -23.39 -30.14
CA SER A 30 -7.30 -23.06 -29.53
C SER A 30 -7.32 -21.70 -28.84
N VAL A 31 -8.03 -20.72 -29.39
CA VAL A 31 -8.14 -19.38 -28.78
C VAL A 31 -8.92 -19.44 -27.48
N ASP A 32 -10.05 -20.15 -27.45
CA ASP A 32 -10.88 -20.26 -26.23
C ASP A 32 -10.13 -20.98 -25.10
N VAL A 33 -9.37 -22.04 -25.43
CA VAL A 33 -8.55 -22.77 -24.46
C VAL A 33 -7.43 -21.89 -23.90
N VAL A 34 -6.74 -21.14 -24.77
CA VAL A 34 -5.67 -20.23 -24.34
C VAL A 34 -6.23 -19.08 -23.50
N GLU A 35 -7.39 -18.53 -23.87
CA GLU A 35 -8.06 -17.48 -23.10
C GLU A 35 -8.46 -17.99 -21.71
N ALA A 36 -9.07 -19.17 -21.61
CA ALA A 36 -9.43 -19.78 -20.34
C ALA A 36 -8.20 -20.02 -19.46
N MET A 37 -7.10 -20.50 -20.04
CA MET A 37 -5.83 -20.71 -19.34
C MET A 37 -5.23 -19.39 -18.84
N LEU A 38 -5.19 -18.35 -19.67
CA LEU A 38 -4.71 -17.02 -19.29
C LEU A 38 -5.55 -16.40 -18.18
N ARG A 39 -6.87 -16.60 -18.23
CA ARG A 39 -7.78 -16.09 -17.20
C ARG A 39 -7.55 -16.76 -15.86
N ASP A 40 -7.46 -18.08 -15.84
CA ASP A 40 -7.20 -18.85 -14.61
C ASP A 40 -5.84 -18.49 -14.00
N ASP A 41 -4.81 -18.34 -14.84
CA ASP A 41 -3.49 -17.88 -14.40
C ASP A 41 -3.54 -16.48 -13.76
N LEU A 42 -4.16 -15.50 -14.45
CA LEU A 42 -4.31 -14.13 -13.94
C LEU A 42 -5.21 -14.06 -12.69
N GLU A 43 -6.22 -14.93 -12.56
CA GLU A 43 -7.06 -15.01 -11.38
C GLU A 43 -6.29 -15.55 -10.17
N ARG A 44 -5.48 -16.59 -10.37
CA ARG A 44 -4.58 -17.10 -9.33
C ARG A 44 -3.58 -16.05 -8.88
N ASP A 45 -3.00 -15.29 -9.82
CA ASP A 45 -2.06 -14.21 -9.50
C ASP A 45 -2.73 -13.06 -8.76
N ALA A 46 -3.89 -12.59 -9.24
CA ALA A 46 -4.65 -11.54 -8.57
C ALA A 46 -5.04 -11.97 -7.13
N ALA A 47 -5.45 -13.23 -6.94
CA ALA A 47 -5.75 -13.78 -5.64
C ALA A 47 -4.49 -13.97 -4.76
N ALA A 48 -3.34 -14.28 -5.34
CA ALA A 48 -2.07 -14.37 -4.63
C ALA A 48 -1.62 -12.99 -4.13
N ILE A 49 -1.59 -11.98 -5.01
CA ILE A 49 -1.27 -10.58 -4.66
C ILE A 49 -2.23 -10.10 -3.57
N ALA A 50 -3.54 -10.33 -3.73
CA ALA A 50 -4.53 -9.87 -2.77
C ALA A 50 -4.28 -10.43 -1.36
N ARG A 51 -4.13 -11.76 -1.26
CA ARG A 51 -3.86 -12.43 0.02
C ARG A 51 -2.55 -11.96 0.65
N ASP A 52 -1.54 -11.71 -0.16
CA ASP A 52 -0.22 -11.28 0.27
C ASP A 52 -0.23 -9.83 0.78
N VAL A 53 -0.93 -8.92 0.09
CA VAL A 53 -1.17 -7.54 0.56
C VAL A 53 -1.95 -7.55 1.88
N GLU A 54 -3.02 -8.35 1.99
CA GLU A 54 -3.80 -8.49 3.23
C GLU A 54 -2.99 -9.09 4.37
N ALA A 55 -2.12 -10.08 4.08
CA ALA A 55 -1.25 -10.69 5.07
C ALA A 55 -0.23 -9.69 5.60
N ARG A 56 0.44 -8.96 4.70
CA ARG A 56 1.39 -7.90 5.10
C ARG A 56 0.71 -6.79 5.86
N GLN A 57 -0.48 -6.35 5.45
CA GLN A 57 -1.23 -5.34 6.18
C GLN A 57 -1.51 -5.80 7.62
N ARG A 58 -1.97 -7.04 7.81
CA ARG A 58 -2.21 -7.62 9.14
C ARG A 58 -0.94 -7.74 9.97
N GLU A 59 0.18 -8.12 9.36
CA GLU A 59 1.49 -8.17 10.03
C GLU A 59 1.96 -6.77 10.49
N GLN A 60 1.76 -5.75 9.65
CA GLN A 60 2.08 -4.37 9.99
C GLN A 60 1.19 -3.86 11.14
N GLU A 61 -0.11 -4.15 11.10
CA GLU A 61 -1.05 -3.82 12.18
C GLU A 61 -0.65 -4.50 13.49
N ALA A 62 -0.31 -5.80 13.46
CA ALA A 62 0.16 -6.54 14.63
C ALA A 62 1.48 -5.97 15.20
N SER A 63 2.41 -5.59 14.33
CA SER A 63 3.67 -4.96 14.72
C SER A 63 3.45 -3.59 15.37
N LEU A 64 2.48 -2.80 14.87
CA LEU A 64 2.12 -1.50 15.45
C LEU A 64 1.48 -1.67 16.83
N VAL A 65 0.63 -2.69 17.01
CA VAL A 65 0.08 -3.07 18.32
C VAL A 65 1.19 -3.49 19.29
N ALA A 66 2.16 -4.26 18.83
CA ALA A 66 3.31 -4.67 19.65
C ALA A 66 4.13 -3.46 20.09
N LEU A 67 4.40 -2.50 19.19
CA LEU A 67 5.09 -1.25 19.53
C LEU A 67 4.31 -0.43 20.56
N ALA A 68 2.99 -0.30 20.41
CA ALA A 68 2.13 0.41 21.37
C ALA A 68 2.09 -0.26 22.76
N ARG A 69 2.43 -1.56 22.85
CA ARG A 69 2.53 -2.31 24.11
C ARG A 69 3.90 -2.24 24.78
N SER A 70 4.92 -1.72 24.09
CA SER A 70 6.28 -1.62 24.65
C SER A 70 6.28 -0.83 25.96
N THR A 71 6.96 -1.37 26.98
CA THR A 71 7.03 -0.74 28.31
C THR A 71 7.71 0.62 28.23
N SER A 72 8.79 0.73 27.44
CA SER A 72 9.54 1.97 27.19
C SER A 72 8.62 3.10 26.70
N LEU A 73 7.76 2.83 25.71
CA LEU A 73 6.84 3.81 25.13
C LEU A 73 5.72 4.18 26.10
N ARG A 74 5.19 3.20 26.85
CA ARG A 74 4.15 3.45 27.86
C ARG A 74 4.65 4.34 28.98
N ASP A 75 5.83 4.04 29.52
CA ASP A 75 6.48 4.82 30.57
C ASP A 75 6.77 6.24 30.08
N TYR A 76 7.25 6.37 28.84
CA TYR A 76 7.52 7.67 28.23
C TYR A 76 6.26 8.51 28.02
N VAL A 77 5.16 7.92 27.54
CA VAL A 77 3.86 8.61 27.40
C VAL A 77 3.32 9.03 28.77
N GLN A 78 3.50 8.20 29.80
CA GLN A 78 3.09 8.51 31.17
C GLN A 78 3.89 9.67 31.76
N GLN A 79 5.20 9.75 31.49
CA GLN A 79 6.08 10.84 31.91
C GLN A 79 5.78 12.14 31.15
N GLY A 80 5.57 12.06 29.83
CA GLY A 80 5.23 13.20 28.99
C GLY A 80 3.91 13.89 29.39
N GLY A 81 2.97 13.16 29.99
CA GLY A 81 1.75 13.75 30.56
C GLY A 81 1.99 14.62 31.81
N LYS A 82 3.12 14.45 32.51
CA LYS A 82 3.45 15.22 33.73
C LYS A 82 4.22 16.51 33.44
N GLN A 83 4.91 16.59 32.30
CA GLN A 83 5.75 17.73 31.92
C GLN A 83 4.99 18.87 31.25
N GLN A 84 3.65 18.84 31.25
CA GLN A 84 2.84 19.89 30.66
C GLN A 84 3.19 21.25 31.29
N PRO A 85 3.77 22.20 30.55
CA PRO A 85 4.05 23.53 31.07
C PRO A 85 2.69 24.19 31.29
N GLY A 86 2.35 24.41 32.55
CA GLY A 86 1.19 25.21 32.91
C GLY A 86 1.30 26.59 32.24
N THR A 87 0.23 26.95 31.53
CA THR A 87 -0.25 28.33 31.39
C THR A 87 0.73 29.36 30.78
N PRO A 88 0.56 29.79 29.52
CA PRO A 88 1.32 30.89 28.92
C PRO A 88 0.84 32.27 29.41
N ALA A 89 0.66 32.47 30.72
CA ALA A 89 0.12 33.72 31.29
C ALA A 89 1.09 34.53 32.18
N GLN A 90 2.33 34.09 32.43
CA GLN A 90 3.25 34.84 33.31
C GLN A 90 4.71 34.91 32.86
N ALA A 91 5.01 34.78 31.57
CA ALA A 91 6.38 34.86 31.05
C ALA A 91 6.90 36.29 30.77
N SER A 92 6.22 37.34 31.26
CA SER A 92 6.60 38.74 30.95
C SER A 92 7.20 39.53 32.13
N LEU A 93 7.58 38.91 33.26
CA LEU A 93 8.04 39.70 34.43
C LEU A 93 9.36 39.27 35.10
N LEU A 94 10.14 38.33 34.54
CA LEU A 94 11.46 38.01 35.11
C LEU A 94 12.56 38.08 34.04
N LEU A 95 12.85 39.32 33.61
CA LEU A 95 14.14 39.69 33.02
C LEU A 95 14.99 40.33 34.13
N SER A 96 15.66 39.52 34.95
CA SER A 96 16.88 39.90 35.65
C SER A 96 17.57 38.65 36.19
N GLU A 97 18.89 38.63 36.01
CA GLU A 97 19.87 37.64 36.51
C GLU A 97 20.08 36.37 35.66
N GLY A 98 20.84 36.53 34.58
CA GLY A 98 22.27 36.13 34.62
C GLY A 98 22.63 34.66 34.88
N VAL A 99 21.72 33.72 34.77
CA VAL A 99 22.03 32.28 34.72
C VAL A 99 21.91 31.84 33.28
N THR A 100 23.04 31.52 32.64
CA THR A 100 23.05 30.78 31.37
C THR A 100 22.34 29.45 31.60
N PRO A 101 21.13 29.23 31.04
CA PRO A 101 20.52 27.93 31.12
C PRO A 101 21.39 27.03 30.25
N ASP A 102 21.92 25.98 30.87
CA ASP A 102 22.62 24.90 30.20
C ASP A 102 21.71 24.37 29.08
N ALA A 103 22.02 24.75 27.84
CA ALA A 103 21.21 24.49 26.65
C ALA A 103 21.21 23.00 26.24
N SER A 104 21.59 22.12 27.16
CA SER A 104 21.81 20.69 26.99
C SER A 104 20.70 19.82 27.58
N ALA A 105 19.70 20.39 28.26
CA ALA A 105 18.43 19.73 28.54
C ALA A 105 17.55 19.72 27.27
N VAL A 106 18.12 19.21 26.17
CA VAL A 106 17.43 19.06 24.90
C VAL A 106 16.44 17.91 25.06
N ASP A 107 15.18 18.17 24.70
CA ASP A 107 14.09 17.23 24.38
C ASP A 107 14.60 16.01 23.58
N THR A 108 15.26 15.08 24.26
CA THR A 108 15.81 13.88 23.65
C THR A 108 14.94 12.71 24.05
N VAL A 109 14.28 12.11 23.05
CA VAL A 109 13.60 10.83 23.18
C VAL A 109 14.55 9.83 23.86
N PRO A 110 14.13 9.16 24.96
CA PRO A 110 14.97 8.20 25.68
C PRO A 110 15.56 7.13 24.76
N GLY A 111 16.77 6.65 25.11
CA GLY A 111 17.50 5.67 24.31
C GLY A 111 16.71 4.40 24.01
N ASP A 112 15.97 3.89 24.99
CA ASP A 112 15.17 2.66 24.85
C ASP A 112 13.99 2.87 23.88
N VAL A 113 13.25 3.98 24.03
CA VAL A 113 12.16 4.34 23.12
C VAL A 113 12.70 4.55 21.70
N ARG A 114 13.87 5.18 21.59
CA ARG A 114 14.54 5.37 20.30
C ARG A 114 14.89 4.01 19.68
N ALA A 115 15.43 3.07 20.45
CA ALA A 115 15.78 1.74 19.95
C ALA A 115 14.54 0.98 19.44
N ASP A 116 13.45 0.95 20.22
CA ASP A 116 12.22 0.24 19.86
C ASP A 116 11.56 0.84 18.61
N VAL A 117 11.42 2.17 18.57
CA VAL A 117 10.80 2.85 17.42
C VAL A 117 11.70 2.81 16.18
N SER A 118 13.03 2.87 16.36
CA SER A 118 13.98 2.74 15.25
C SER A 118 13.95 1.34 14.66
N ALA A 119 13.86 0.30 15.50
CA ALA A 119 13.72 -1.07 15.03
C ALA A 119 12.42 -1.26 14.24
N PHE A 120 11.32 -0.66 14.70
CA PHE A 120 10.03 -0.69 14.01
C PHE A 120 10.06 0.05 12.66
N ILE A 121 10.60 1.27 12.61
CA ILE A 121 10.54 2.12 11.41
C ILE A 121 11.53 1.70 10.31
N LYS A 122 12.49 0.82 10.61
CA LYS A 122 13.35 0.18 9.59
C LYS A 122 12.53 -0.59 8.56
N ASN A 123 11.29 -0.97 8.89
CA ASN A 123 10.35 -1.53 7.94
C ASN A 123 9.95 -0.45 6.91
N LYS A 124 10.19 -0.72 5.63
CA LYS A 124 10.03 0.23 4.51
C LYS A 124 8.58 0.71 4.27
N TYR A 125 7.61 0.14 5.00
CA TYR A 125 6.19 0.42 4.85
C TYR A 125 5.72 1.71 5.52
N TYR A 126 6.43 2.26 6.50
CA TYR A 126 5.98 3.45 7.22
C TYR A 126 6.60 4.72 6.65
N ALA A 127 5.79 5.75 6.40
CA ALA A 127 6.22 7.08 6.02
C ALA A 127 6.55 7.95 7.25
N SER A 128 5.84 7.76 8.36
CA SER A 128 6.18 8.36 9.65
C SER A 128 5.43 7.68 10.80
N VAL A 129 5.97 7.81 12.01
CA VAL A 129 5.34 7.40 13.27
C VAL A 129 5.35 8.58 14.24
N THR A 130 4.18 8.95 14.76
CA THR A 130 4.00 10.07 15.67
C THR A 130 3.43 9.56 16.99
N CYS A 131 4.07 9.92 18.10
CA CYS A 131 3.59 9.58 19.43
C CYS A 131 2.97 10.82 20.09
N LEU A 132 1.76 10.66 20.62
CA LEU A 132 1.01 11.69 21.32
C LEU A 132 0.93 11.37 22.82
N SER A 133 1.07 12.41 23.64
CA SER A 133 0.86 12.35 25.08
C SER A 133 -0.62 12.18 25.43
N VAL A 134 -0.89 11.94 26.72
CA VAL A 134 -2.26 11.93 27.26
C VAL A 134 -2.98 13.27 27.04
N GLY A 135 -2.21 14.37 27.02
CA GLY A 135 -2.71 15.72 26.72
C GLY A 135 -2.89 16.01 25.22
N ARG A 136 -2.82 14.98 24.35
CA ARG A 136 -2.91 15.09 22.88
C ARG A 136 -1.79 15.92 22.24
N GLN A 137 -0.70 16.16 22.97
CA GLN A 137 0.45 16.88 22.46
C GLN A 137 1.42 15.91 21.80
N VAL A 138 2.05 16.32 20.70
CA VAL A 138 3.06 15.49 20.04
C VAL A 138 4.30 15.42 20.92
N LEU A 139 4.68 14.20 21.32
CA LEU A 139 5.91 13.94 22.08
C LEU A 139 7.10 13.77 21.14
N PHE A 140 6.91 13.03 20.06
CA PHE A 140 7.88 12.91 18.99
C PHE A 140 7.21 12.50 17.68
N ARG A 141 7.88 12.80 16.58
CA ARG A 141 7.63 12.24 15.26
C ARG A 141 8.92 11.61 14.74
N VAL A 142 8.81 10.43 14.14
CA VAL A 142 9.90 9.71 13.53
C VAL A 142 9.60 9.53 12.05
N GLU A 143 10.57 9.84 11.21
CA GLU A 143 10.49 9.61 9.78
C GLU A 143 11.68 8.76 9.32
N PRO A 144 11.47 7.78 8.41
CA PRO A 144 12.59 7.10 7.79
C PRO A 144 13.37 8.11 6.95
N ASP A 145 14.69 7.99 6.96
CA ASP A 145 15.52 8.78 6.08
C ASP A 145 15.40 8.24 4.65
N VAL A 146 14.79 9.04 3.76
CA VAL A 146 14.51 8.64 2.38
C VAL A 146 15.75 8.83 1.49
N HIS A 147 16.76 9.57 1.96
CA HIS A 147 17.86 10.02 1.12
C HIS A 147 19.19 9.31 1.37
N LEU A 148 19.26 8.38 2.34
CA LEU A 148 20.51 7.76 2.73
C LEU A 148 20.41 6.22 2.77
N THR A 149 21.51 5.59 2.39
CA THR A 149 21.77 4.13 2.30
C THR A 149 21.23 3.33 3.49
N GLU A 150 21.06 2.01 3.36
CA GLU A 150 20.48 1.05 4.35
C GLU A 150 20.90 1.20 5.84
N ASN A 151 21.94 1.97 6.14
CA ASN A 151 22.44 2.26 7.49
C ASN A 151 22.04 3.65 8.05
N SER A 152 21.16 4.40 7.40
CA SER A 152 20.72 5.70 7.90
C SER A 152 19.88 5.57 9.17
N SER A 153 20.19 6.39 10.19
CA SER A 153 19.38 6.46 11.39
C SER A 153 18.09 7.25 11.10
N PRO A 154 16.92 6.81 11.60
CA PRO A 154 15.68 7.53 11.39
C PRO A 154 15.72 8.91 12.03
N ARG A 155 15.05 9.89 11.41
CA ARG A 155 15.03 11.27 11.87
C ARG A 155 13.95 11.43 12.95
N TYR A 156 14.37 11.82 14.15
CA TYR A 156 13.48 12.18 15.25
C TYR A 156 13.24 13.69 15.28
N GLN A 157 11.98 14.08 15.40
CA GLN A 157 11.55 15.45 15.59
C GLN A 157 10.75 15.53 16.89
N THR A 158 11.21 16.35 17.83
CA THR A 158 10.55 16.59 19.14
C THR A 158 9.96 18.00 19.25
N ARG A 159 10.21 18.87 18.27
CA ARG A 159 9.79 20.29 18.24
C ARG A 159 9.34 20.71 16.84
N ASP A 160 8.70 21.87 16.76
CA ASP A 160 8.29 22.51 15.50
C ASP A 160 7.35 21.65 14.65
N PHE A 161 6.36 21.03 15.30
CA PHE A 161 5.33 20.28 14.61
C PHE A 161 4.39 21.24 13.88
N LEU A 162 4.49 21.28 12.55
CA LEU A 162 3.61 22.10 11.70
C LEU A 162 2.15 21.62 11.69
N SER A 163 1.91 20.38 12.11
CA SER A 163 0.60 19.73 12.13
C SER A 163 0.37 19.03 13.46
N ASN A 164 -0.83 19.19 14.02
CA ASN A 164 -1.27 18.54 15.26
C ASN A 164 -1.48 17.03 15.02
N GLY A 165 -0.39 16.26 14.96
CA GLY A 165 -0.29 14.78 14.82
C GLY A 165 -1.59 14.01 14.59
N ASN A 166 -2.29 14.31 13.49
CA ASN A 166 -3.73 14.09 13.22
C ASN A 166 -4.26 12.69 13.61
N ALA A 167 -4.43 12.45 14.90
CA ALA A 167 -4.94 11.19 15.43
C ALA A 167 -6.44 11.09 15.21
N ASP A 168 -6.92 9.87 15.00
CA ASP A 168 -8.35 9.60 15.00
C ASP A 168 -8.94 9.87 16.40
N GLU A 169 -9.92 10.77 16.49
CA GLU A 169 -10.55 11.16 17.76
C GLU A 169 -11.15 9.99 18.54
N ARG A 170 -11.53 8.90 17.85
CA ARG A 170 -12.07 7.69 18.49
C ARG A 170 -11.02 7.03 19.39
N VAL A 171 -9.72 7.23 19.16
CA VAL A 171 -8.64 6.61 19.96
C VAL A 171 -8.76 6.93 21.45
N TRP A 172 -9.30 8.10 21.78
CA TRP A 172 -9.40 8.58 23.15
C TRP A 172 -10.53 7.91 23.94
N SER A 173 -11.48 7.26 23.27
CA SER A 173 -12.64 6.60 23.89
C SER A 173 -12.63 5.07 23.78
N VAL A 174 -11.81 4.48 22.91
CA VAL A 174 -11.79 3.03 22.69
C VAL A 174 -11.25 2.29 23.92
N ALA A 175 -11.97 1.26 24.37
CA ALA A 175 -11.60 0.45 25.54
C ALA A 175 -10.45 -0.54 25.26
N GLU A 176 -10.30 -0.96 24.00
CA GLU A 176 -9.36 -1.99 23.58
C GLU A 176 -8.18 -1.41 22.78
N ARG A 177 -7.06 -2.15 22.72
CA ARG A 177 -5.91 -1.80 21.87
C ARG A 177 -6.12 -2.23 20.41
N VAL A 178 -7.15 -1.69 19.77
CA VAL A 178 -7.47 -1.96 18.36
C VAL A 178 -6.98 -0.80 17.47
N PRO A 179 -6.23 -1.09 16.39
CA PRO A 179 -5.87 -0.07 15.41
C PRO A 179 -7.08 0.55 14.74
N LEU A 180 -7.17 1.87 14.80
CA LEU A 180 -8.16 2.65 14.09
C LEU A 180 -7.59 3.06 12.74
N ARG A 181 -8.18 2.52 11.67
CA ARG A 181 -7.81 2.84 10.30
C ARG A 181 -8.57 4.06 9.80
N ALA A 182 -7.84 5.06 9.34
CA ALA A 182 -8.39 6.22 8.65
C ALA A 182 -8.58 5.93 7.14
N PRO A 183 -9.44 6.69 6.44
CA PRO A 183 -9.52 6.63 4.97
C PRO A 183 -8.17 6.89 4.31
N LEU A 184 -8.01 6.38 3.08
CA LEU A 184 -6.84 6.66 2.24
C LEU A 184 -6.65 8.17 2.04
N ALA A 185 -5.43 8.64 2.23
CA ALA A 185 -5.06 10.05 2.05
C ALA A 185 -3.85 10.19 1.14
N ARG A 186 -3.80 11.27 0.36
CA ARG A 186 -2.64 11.63 -0.45
C ARG A 186 -1.74 12.57 0.33
N GLU A 187 -0.49 12.17 0.50
CA GLU A 187 0.58 12.95 1.12
C GLU A 187 1.70 13.22 0.10
N PRO A 188 2.65 14.13 0.37
CA PRO A 188 3.78 14.40 -0.53
C PRO A 188 4.61 13.15 -0.88
N ARG A 189 4.58 12.13 -0.01
CA ARG A 189 5.29 10.86 -0.16
C ARG A 189 4.46 9.75 -0.83
N GLY A 190 3.27 10.06 -1.32
CA GLY A 190 2.37 9.11 -1.99
C GLY A 190 1.06 8.88 -1.23
N MET A 191 0.37 7.79 -1.56
CA MET A 191 -0.86 7.41 -0.88
C MET A 191 -0.55 6.68 0.42
N ILE A 192 -1.17 7.13 1.50
CA ILE A 192 -1.01 6.55 2.83
C ILE A 192 -2.34 6.05 3.39
N VAL A 193 -2.24 5.03 4.24
CA VAL A 193 -3.26 4.68 5.22
C VAL A 193 -2.72 5.08 6.58
N ARG A 194 -3.48 5.90 7.30
CA ARG A 194 -3.13 6.28 8.68
C ARG A 194 -3.78 5.32 9.67
N TYR A 195 -2.98 4.79 10.58
CA TYR A 195 -3.41 4.00 11.72
C TYR A 195 -3.23 4.80 13.00
N THR A 196 -4.21 4.75 13.88
CA THR A 196 -4.13 5.34 15.23
C THR A 196 -4.38 4.24 16.26
N ILE A 197 -3.43 4.01 17.18
CA ILE A 197 -3.54 3.02 18.27
C ILE A 197 -3.47 3.72 19.63
N PRO A 198 -4.34 3.39 20.60
CA PRO A 198 -4.22 3.90 21.96
C PRO A 198 -3.01 3.30 22.69
N ILE A 199 -2.21 4.15 23.34
CA ILE A 199 -1.12 3.75 24.24
C ILE A 199 -1.63 3.91 25.67
N PHE A 200 -2.07 2.83 26.30
CA PHE A 200 -2.58 2.86 27.67
C PHE A 200 -1.44 3.02 28.69
N THR A 201 -1.51 4.04 29.55
CA THR A 201 -0.49 4.26 30.60
C THR A 201 -0.72 3.38 31.85
N ALA A 202 -1.91 2.81 31.98
CA ALA A 202 -2.30 1.88 33.06
C ALA A 202 -2.94 0.61 32.48
N GLU A 203 -3.64 -0.16 33.32
CA GLU A 203 -4.46 -1.30 32.90
C GLU A 203 -5.48 -0.85 31.83
N GLU A 204 -5.77 -1.72 30.86
CA GLU A 204 -6.68 -1.40 29.76
C GLU A 204 -8.09 -1.15 30.28
N GLY A 205 -8.78 -0.15 29.72
CA GLY A 205 -10.14 0.17 30.12
C GLY A 205 -10.65 1.47 29.52
N ALA A 206 -11.97 1.61 29.42
CA ALA A 206 -12.63 2.77 28.82
C ALA A 206 -12.28 4.10 29.52
N SER A 207 -11.89 4.09 30.79
CA SER A 207 -11.50 5.26 31.58
C SER A 207 -9.98 5.43 31.76
N ALA A 208 -9.18 4.47 31.28
CA ALA A 208 -7.73 4.49 31.48
C ALA A 208 -7.09 5.69 30.75
N GLN A 209 -6.12 6.35 31.39
CA GLN A 209 -5.34 7.38 30.70
C GLN A 209 -4.57 6.75 29.54
N ARG A 210 -4.58 7.44 28.40
CA ARG A 210 -3.93 6.93 27.19
C ARG A 210 -3.35 8.06 26.36
N GLY A 211 -2.18 7.81 25.81
CA GLY A 211 -1.67 8.54 24.65
C GLY A 211 -2.14 7.88 23.35
N ALA A 212 -1.56 8.28 22.24
CA ALA A 212 -1.83 7.65 20.95
C ALA A 212 -0.54 7.46 20.14
N LEU A 213 -0.48 6.37 19.39
CA LEU A 213 0.52 6.13 18.36
C LEU A 213 -0.16 6.29 17.00
N VAL A 214 0.32 7.22 16.19
CA VAL A 214 -0.16 7.45 14.83
C VAL A 214 0.90 6.97 13.86
N ALA A 215 0.58 6.05 12.97
CA ALA A 215 1.48 5.55 11.95
C ALA A 215 0.90 5.78 10.56
N ASP A 216 1.66 6.47 9.72
CA ASP A 216 1.34 6.70 8.32
C ASP A 216 2.01 5.61 7.48
N MET A 217 1.23 4.68 6.96
CA MET A 217 1.73 3.55 6.17
C MET A 217 1.58 3.83 4.67
N LYS A 218 2.66 3.64 3.92
CA LYS A 218 2.73 3.75 2.46
C LYS A 218 2.03 2.56 1.81
N VAL A 219 0.98 2.84 1.05
CA VAL A 219 0.16 1.80 0.42
C VAL A 219 0.87 1.18 -0.77
N ASP A 220 1.57 2.00 -1.54
CA ASP A 220 2.36 1.57 -2.69
C ASP A 220 3.49 0.61 -2.28
N ALA A 221 4.07 0.77 -1.09
CA ALA A 221 5.07 -0.15 -0.56
C ALA A 221 4.52 -1.59 -0.41
N LEU A 222 3.28 -1.74 0.08
CA LEU A 222 2.61 -3.04 0.20
C LEU A 222 2.45 -3.72 -1.17
N PHE A 223 1.97 -2.97 -2.16
CA PHE A 223 1.78 -3.51 -3.51
C PHE A 223 3.10 -3.78 -4.21
N SER A 224 4.10 -2.91 -4.07
CA SER A 224 5.38 -3.05 -4.78
C SER A 224 6.10 -4.36 -4.46
N GLU A 225 6.03 -4.81 -3.21
CA GLU A 225 6.65 -6.07 -2.80
C GLU A 225 5.84 -7.29 -3.25
N SER A 226 4.52 -7.25 -3.14
CA SER A 226 3.64 -8.32 -3.64
C SER A 226 3.67 -8.46 -5.16
N ALA A 227 3.81 -7.34 -5.87
CA ALA A 227 3.79 -7.27 -7.32
C ALA A 227 5.17 -7.52 -7.95
N GLY A 228 6.26 -7.22 -7.23
CA GLY A 228 7.62 -7.28 -7.76
C GLY A 228 7.99 -8.67 -8.31
N SER A 229 7.54 -9.74 -7.65
CA SER A 229 7.77 -11.13 -8.09
C SER A 229 7.11 -11.49 -9.43
N LEU A 230 6.11 -10.73 -9.87
CA LEU A 230 5.36 -10.97 -11.10
C LEU A 230 5.72 -10.00 -12.23
N ILE A 231 6.39 -8.89 -11.91
CA ILE A 231 6.79 -7.85 -12.87
C ILE A 231 8.21 -8.12 -13.40
N GLU A 232 9.08 -8.79 -12.63
CA GLU A 232 10.41 -9.14 -13.13
C GLU A 232 10.30 -10.13 -14.31
N PRO A 233 10.82 -9.77 -15.51
CA PRO A 233 10.93 -10.74 -16.59
C PRO A 233 11.87 -11.85 -16.13
N ALA A 234 11.54 -13.11 -16.44
CA ALA A 234 12.34 -14.31 -16.18
C ALA A 234 13.70 -14.29 -16.94
N GLY A 235 14.54 -13.28 -16.69
CA GLY A 235 15.57 -12.83 -17.62
C GLY A 235 16.87 -12.40 -16.95
N THR A 236 17.22 -12.93 -15.77
CA THR A 236 18.57 -12.73 -15.17
C THR A 236 19.08 -13.92 -14.37
N GLY A 237 18.38 -15.06 -14.37
CA GLY A 237 18.86 -16.32 -13.79
C GLY A 237 18.87 -17.40 -14.84
N GLY A 238 20.04 -17.71 -15.40
CA GLY A 238 20.18 -18.69 -16.47
C GLY A 238 19.57 -20.04 -16.12
N ARG A 239 18.51 -20.43 -16.83
CA ARG A 239 18.18 -21.82 -17.18
C ARG A 239 17.01 -21.84 -18.18
N THR A 240 17.33 -22.37 -19.36
CA THR A 240 16.45 -22.89 -20.42
C THR A 240 15.45 -21.91 -21.03
N ALA A 241 15.43 -21.89 -22.36
CA ALA A 241 14.60 -21.03 -23.20
C ALA A 241 13.11 -21.38 -23.08
N ASP A 242 12.51 -21.03 -21.95
CA ASP A 242 11.08 -21.16 -21.70
C ASP A 242 10.36 -19.87 -22.14
N VAL A 243 9.18 -20.06 -22.71
CA VAL A 243 8.34 -19.06 -23.38
C VAL A 243 8.34 -17.71 -22.65
N ALA A 244 8.81 -16.65 -23.31
CA ALA A 244 8.78 -15.29 -22.75
C ALA A 244 7.33 -14.93 -22.41
N LEU A 245 7.00 -14.95 -21.12
CA LEU A 245 5.68 -14.57 -20.63
C LEU A 245 5.40 -13.11 -21.04
N PRO A 246 4.17 -12.78 -21.46
CA PRO A 246 3.82 -11.42 -21.82
C PRO A 246 3.97 -10.50 -20.59
N PRO A 247 4.35 -9.23 -20.79
CA PRO A 247 4.52 -8.28 -19.69
C PRO A 247 3.22 -8.12 -18.91
N ARG A 248 3.31 -8.22 -17.58
CA ARG A 248 2.17 -8.09 -16.67
C ARG A 248 2.09 -6.67 -16.12
N ILE A 249 0.88 -6.10 -16.12
CA ILE A 249 0.61 -4.78 -15.56
C ILE A 249 -0.30 -4.96 -14.35
N ILE A 250 0.13 -4.47 -13.20
CA ILE A 250 -0.64 -4.51 -11.97
C ILE A 250 -1.12 -3.10 -11.68
N VAL A 251 -2.43 -2.97 -11.48
CA VAL A 251 -3.10 -1.70 -11.20
C VAL A 251 -3.96 -1.87 -9.97
N ALA A 252 -3.76 -1.01 -8.96
CA ALA A 252 -4.67 -0.91 -7.82
C ALA A 252 -5.34 0.46 -7.84
N LEU A 253 -6.65 0.47 -7.56
CA LEU A 253 -7.48 1.67 -7.55
C LEU A 253 -8.03 1.91 -6.15
N ASP A 254 -8.17 3.18 -5.77
CA ASP A 254 -9.03 3.55 -4.63
C ASP A 254 -10.52 3.50 -5.01
N SER A 255 -11.39 3.73 -4.03
CA SER A 255 -12.85 3.76 -4.23
C SER A 255 -13.35 4.89 -5.15
N LYS A 256 -12.47 5.83 -5.55
CA LYS A 256 -12.77 6.93 -6.46
C LYS A 256 -12.21 6.69 -7.87
N GLY A 257 -11.56 5.55 -8.11
CA GLY A 257 -10.90 5.24 -9.38
C GLY A 257 -9.56 5.97 -9.58
N THR A 258 -8.94 6.43 -8.50
CA THR A 258 -7.56 6.94 -8.52
C THR A 258 -6.58 5.78 -8.46
N ILE A 259 -5.56 5.80 -9.30
CA ILE A 259 -4.50 4.80 -9.30
C ILE A 259 -3.65 4.97 -8.05
N ILE A 260 -3.72 4.03 -7.10
CA ILE A 260 -2.89 4.02 -5.89
C ILE A 260 -1.57 3.27 -6.10
N TYR A 261 -1.56 2.30 -7.01
CA TYR A 261 -0.38 1.57 -7.44
C TYR A 261 -0.49 1.22 -8.93
N HIS A 262 0.64 1.33 -9.64
CA HIS A 262 0.77 0.92 -11.02
C HIS A 262 2.22 0.48 -11.27
N SER A 263 2.43 -0.58 -12.06
CA SER A 263 3.78 -1.09 -12.42
C SER A 263 4.66 -0.04 -13.11
N ASN A 264 4.04 0.91 -13.82
CA ASN A 264 4.67 2.14 -14.31
C ASN A 264 4.37 3.31 -13.35
N ASP A 265 5.40 3.78 -12.65
CA ASP A 265 5.32 4.82 -11.63
C ASP A 265 4.77 6.15 -12.14
N ALA A 266 4.95 6.45 -13.43
CA ALA A 266 4.47 7.69 -14.03
C ALA A 266 2.93 7.81 -14.02
N LEU A 267 2.20 6.70 -13.89
CA LEU A 267 0.74 6.67 -13.89
C LEU A 267 0.12 6.70 -12.48
N ARG A 268 0.94 6.61 -11.42
CA ARG A 268 0.45 6.61 -10.04
C ARG A 268 -0.19 7.95 -9.68
N TYR A 269 -1.18 7.90 -8.80
CA TYR A 269 -1.88 9.05 -8.21
C TYR A 269 -2.64 9.94 -9.20
N GLN A 270 -3.03 9.35 -10.33
CA GLN A 270 -3.87 9.96 -11.35
C GLN A 270 -5.22 9.23 -11.43
N PRO A 271 -6.31 9.91 -11.82
CA PRO A 271 -7.56 9.24 -12.17
C PRO A 271 -7.33 8.27 -13.33
N VAL A 272 -7.81 7.04 -13.18
CA VAL A 272 -7.62 5.98 -14.19
C VAL A 272 -8.20 6.35 -15.56
N SER A 273 -9.30 7.10 -15.58
CA SER A 273 -9.94 7.60 -16.80
C SER A 273 -9.06 8.55 -17.60
N SER A 274 -8.15 9.28 -16.94
CA SER A 274 -7.21 10.21 -17.58
C SER A 274 -5.90 9.53 -17.94
N ALA A 275 -5.37 8.70 -17.05
CA ALA A 275 -4.07 8.04 -17.22
C ALA A 275 -4.12 6.86 -18.19
N MET A 276 -5.24 6.12 -18.20
CA MET A 276 -5.46 4.94 -19.02
C MET A 276 -6.89 4.92 -19.60
N PRO A 277 -7.20 5.81 -20.58
CA PRO A 277 -8.57 5.96 -21.08
C PRO A 277 -9.18 4.64 -21.62
N SER A 278 -8.36 3.78 -22.24
CA SER A 278 -8.78 2.45 -22.71
C SER A 278 -9.17 1.49 -21.58
N PHE A 279 -8.60 1.66 -20.40
CA PHE A 279 -8.85 0.82 -19.23
C PHE A 279 -10.12 1.22 -18.46
N LYS A 280 -10.77 2.32 -18.84
CA LYS A 280 -11.95 2.86 -18.12
C LYS A 280 -13.03 1.80 -17.92
N VAL A 281 -13.34 0.99 -18.93
CA VAL A 281 -14.37 -0.05 -18.84
C VAL A 281 -14.04 -1.09 -17.77
N VAL A 282 -12.77 -1.47 -17.64
CA VAL A 282 -12.32 -2.39 -16.59
C VAL A 282 -12.43 -1.71 -15.23
N ALA A 283 -11.94 -0.47 -15.11
CA ALA A 283 -11.99 0.29 -13.87
C ALA A 283 -13.44 0.51 -13.35
N ASP A 284 -14.38 0.83 -14.24
CA ASP A 284 -15.79 0.98 -13.86
C ASP A 284 -16.34 -0.33 -13.28
N ARG A 285 -15.98 -1.48 -13.87
CA ARG A 285 -16.38 -2.80 -13.34
C ARG A 285 -15.71 -3.13 -12.01
N MET A 286 -14.45 -2.74 -11.82
CA MET A 286 -13.75 -2.87 -10.53
C MET A 286 -14.48 -2.09 -9.43
N LEU A 287 -14.89 -0.87 -9.73
CA LEU A 287 -15.60 0.01 -8.78
C LEU A 287 -17.03 -0.45 -8.50
N GLN A 288 -17.68 -1.14 -9.44
CA GLN A 288 -19.03 -1.70 -9.31
C GLN A 288 -19.05 -3.10 -8.68
N ALA A 289 -17.91 -3.78 -8.58
CA ALA A 289 -17.84 -5.10 -7.96
C ALA A 289 -18.32 -5.04 -6.51
N SER A 290 -19.38 -5.80 -6.20
CA SER A 290 -20.05 -5.83 -4.91
C SER A 290 -19.13 -6.33 -3.78
N ASP A 291 -19.52 -6.00 -2.53
CA ASP A 291 -18.74 -6.27 -1.31
C ASP A 291 -18.55 -7.78 -1.00
N ASP A 292 -19.17 -8.70 -1.74
CA ASP A 292 -19.12 -10.14 -1.51
C ASP A 292 -17.80 -10.82 -1.98
N GLY A 293 -16.69 -10.08 -1.98
CA GLY A 293 -15.39 -10.56 -2.47
C GLY A 293 -15.36 -10.79 -3.98
N GLY A 294 -16.23 -10.08 -4.72
CA GLY A 294 -16.40 -10.22 -6.16
C GLY A 294 -15.13 -9.90 -6.93
N GLY A 295 -14.53 -10.93 -7.52
CA GLY A 295 -13.55 -10.78 -8.60
C GLY A 295 -14.24 -10.76 -9.96
N GLY A 296 -13.52 -10.35 -10.99
CA GLY A 296 -14.02 -10.40 -12.36
C GLY A 296 -12.92 -10.22 -13.37
N TRP A 297 -13.30 -10.24 -14.63
CA TRP A 297 -12.38 -10.05 -15.73
C TRP A 297 -13.03 -9.26 -16.86
N ALA A 298 -12.20 -8.59 -17.64
CA ALA A 298 -12.64 -7.82 -18.79
C ALA A 298 -11.51 -7.68 -19.80
N PHE A 299 -11.87 -7.66 -21.08
CA PHE A 299 -10.95 -7.25 -22.12
C PHE A 299 -10.96 -5.73 -22.29
N TYR A 300 -9.81 -5.19 -22.68
CA TYR A 300 -9.68 -3.81 -23.12
C TYR A 300 -8.63 -3.70 -24.22
N ASP A 301 -8.80 -2.72 -25.10
CA ASP A 301 -7.89 -2.51 -26.23
C ASP A 301 -6.96 -1.33 -25.94
N SER A 302 -5.65 -1.53 -26.03
CA SER A 302 -4.65 -0.48 -25.78
C SER A 302 -3.54 -0.56 -26.83
N THR A 303 -3.27 0.58 -27.48
CA THR A 303 -2.18 0.73 -28.48
C THR A 303 -2.16 -0.36 -29.56
N GLY A 304 -3.33 -0.77 -30.04
CA GLY A 304 -3.46 -1.79 -31.10
C GLY A 304 -3.37 -3.24 -30.62
N SER A 305 -3.26 -3.47 -29.30
CA SER A 305 -3.27 -4.81 -28.68
C SER A 305 -4.50 -4.98 -27.80
N ARG A 306 -5.06 -6.19 -27.80
CA ARG A 306 -6.13 -6.58 -26.88
C ARG A 306 -5.54 -7.20 -25.61
N TRP A 307 -5.95 -6.68 -24.46
CA TRP A 307 -5.46 -7.07 -23.15
C TRP A 307 -6.59 -7.70 -22.33
N LEU A 308 -6.24 -8.73 -21.55
CA LEU A 308 -7.13 -9.31 -20.54
C LEU A 308 -6.75 -8.75 -19.18
N ALA A 309 -7.73 -8.18 -18.47
CA ALA A 309 -7.59 -7.78 -17.08
C ALA A 309 -8.40 -8.71 -16.19
N VAL A 310 -7.80 -9.17 -15.11
CA VAL A 310 -8.49 -9.82 -13.99
C VAL A 310 -8.35 -8.91 -12.78
N TYR A 311 -9.43 -8.75 -12.02
CA TYR A 311 -9.48 -7.84 -10.89
C TYR A 311 -10.19 -8.47 -9.71
N ARG A 312 -9.85 -7.97 -8.52
CA ARG A 312 -10.43 -8.35 -7.24
C ARG A 312 -10.49 -7.14 -6.33
N ARG A 313 -11.52 -7.06 -5.50
CA ARG A 313 -11.65 -6.05 -4.46
C ARG A 313 -10.98 -6.51 -3.16
N LEU A 314 -10.26 -5.59 -2.52
CA LEU A 314 -9.57 -5.72 -1.22
C LEU A 314 -10.34 -5.00 -0.12
#